data_AF-A0A7X5DCK0-F1
#
_entry.id   AF-A0A7X5DCK0-F1
#
_cell.length_a   1.000
_cell.length_b   1.000
_cell.length_c   1.000
_cell.angle_alpha   90.00
_cell.angle_beta   90.00
_cell.angle_gamma   90.00
#
_symmetry.space_group_name_H-M   'P 1'
#
loop_
_entity.id
_entity.type
_entity.pdbx_description
1 polymer ?
#
loop_
_entity_poly.entity_id
_entity_poly.type
_entity_poly.pdbx_seq_one_letter_code
_entity_poly.pdbx_strand_id
1 'polypeptide(L)'
;MSSLRKMVNEYKDDLREGITWVIFWKEGRSWESSHVYIVNGGEEIIENEYKEELETILQKDPHAIALNGYIHGMFFEDATINHMIDAVKYYYEEWKSCSLENFIECYSEWSMELKEEKTQNIASNGIITQNIDKKTETEQKTDNVEYVDFKQKQAERNIDYEINEDMAARAKSMMSFNDYKKGSATNEYRKLIDEASTIAEQQKSKVDSMYHEKIDYYFHLYARKLAQNLNGFHEIGTRCPSVLITGAGNFPVSKKEKQMNAYRKNAQEYEEIQEILYKIKGIGMGGISSDNPKAMEKLKEKLFTLEQNQKQMKQVNAYYKKHKTLEGCSLLSEAEKKRLTSYIEKDYNAEKRPYNSFTLTNNNAKIKHTKERIAELEKKDFLKGWKFESGKVIVNKEVNRLQIVFDEKPEEELRAKLKLNGFKWSPSQNAWQRLLNQNAVRAVKRIEELAEIKV
;
A
#
# COMPACT_ATOMS: atom_id res chain seq x y z
N MET A 1 -9.71 -13.21 28.59
CA MET A 1 -9.60 -11.73 28.58
C MET A 1 -8.53 -11.20 29.53
N SER A 2 -8.41 -11.73 30.76
CA SER A 2 -7.35 -11.33 31.71
C SER A 2 -5.92 -11.63 31.20
N SER A 3 -5.70 -12.78 30.56
CA SER A 3 -4.39 -13.20 30.04
C SER A 3 -3.86 -12.29 28.93
N LEU A 4 -4.64 -12.03 27.87
CA LEU A 4 -4.19 -11.19 26.75
C LEU A 4 -3.79 -9.78 27.17
N ARG A 5 -4.61 -9.13 28.02
CA ARG A 5 -4.28 -7.79 28.54
C ARG A 5 -2.97 -7.80 29.33
N LYS A 6 -2.74 -8.86 30.12
CA LYS A 6 -1.48 -9.04 30.87
C LYS A 6 -0.30 -9.14 29.90
N MET A 7 -0.38 -10.02 28.90
CA MET A 7 0.70 -10.23 27.92
C MET A 7 1.00 -8.96 27.11
N VAL A 8 -0.05 -8.29 26.59
CA VAL A 8 0.12 -7.04 25.84
C VAL A 8 0.72 -5.93 26.71
N ASN A 9 0.38 -5.88 28.00
CA ASN A 9 0.96 -4.90 28.91
C ASN A 9 2.43 -5.21 29.26
N GLU A 10 2.83 -6.47 29.25
CA GLU A 10 4.20 -6.92 29.48
C GLU A 10 5.11 -6.50 28.33
N TYR A 11 4.69 -6.72 27.09
CA TYR A 11 5.45 -6.42 25.87
C TYR A 11 5.10 -5.08 25.22
N LYS A 12 4.42 -4.17 25.93
CA LYS A 12 3.91 -2.91 25.35
C LYS A 12 5.01 -2.01 24.78
N ASP A 13 6.20 -2.03 25.39
CA ASP A 13 7.31 -1.16 25.01
C ASP A 13 8.07 -1.79 23.83
N ASP A 14 8.27 -3.11 23.82
CA ASP A 14 8.76 -3.88 22.67
C ASP A 14 7.87 -3.71 21.42
N LEU A 15 6.56 -3.81 21.60
CA LEU A 15 5.55 -3.56 20.57
C LEU A 15 5.51 -2.09 20.12
N ARG A 16 6.16 -1.15 20.82
CA ARG A 16 6.24 0.26 20.41
C ARG A 16 7.54 0.58 19.71
N GLU A 17 8.65 0.12 20.28
CA GLU A 17 10.00 0.41 19.79
C GLU A 17 10.32 -0.36 18.51
N GLY A 18 9.66 -1.50 18.30
CA GLY A 18 9.74 -2.28 17.08
C GLY A 18 11.10 -2.95 16.85
N ILE A 19 11.85 -3.16 17.93
CA ILE A 19 13.13 -3.88 17.92
C ILE A 19 12.90 -5.39 18.09
N THR A 20 11.89 -5.75 18.88
CA THR A 20 11.57 -7.13 19.25
C THR A 20 10.30 -7.60 18.54
N TRP A 21 10.29 -8.85 18.06
CA TRP A 21 9.08 -9.50 17.57
C TRP A 21 8.41 -10.27 18.69
N VAL A 22 7.14 -10.00 18.94
CA VAL A 22 6.32 -10.62 19.98
C VAL A 22 5.32 -11.57 19.33
N ILE A 23 5.33 -12.81 19.78
CA ILE A 23 4.50 -13.88 19.25
C ILE A 23 3.31 -14.06 20.17
N PHE A 24 2.11 -14.19 19.60
CA PHE A 24 0.89 -14.45 20.35
C PHE A 24 0.21 -15.71 19.80
N TRP A 25 -0.20 -16.59 20.71
CA TRP A 25 -0.97 -17.79 20.37
C TRP A 25 -1.99 -18.15 21.45
N LYS A 26 -2.87 -19.12 21.17
CA LYS A 26 -3.82 -19.64 22.14
C LYS A 26 -3.52 -21.09 22.53
N GLU A 27 -3.53 -21.34 23.83
CA GLU A 27 -3.66 -22.69 24.38
C GLU A 27 -5.06 -22.84 25.00
N GLY A 28 -5.95 -23.49 24.26
CA GLY A 28 -7.37 -23.60 24.62
C GLY A 28 -8.09 -22.24 24.61
N ARG A 29 -8.39 -21.69 25.79
CA ARG A 29 -9.07 -20.38 25.96
C ARG A 29 -8.13 -19.28 26.49
N SER A 30 -6.90 -19.64 26.80
CA SER A 30 -5.87 -18.73 27.32
C SER A 30 -5.03 -18.18 26.17
N TRP A 31 -4.42 -17.02 26.41
CA TRP A 31 -3.51 -16.38 25.47
C TRP A 31 -2.13 -16.49 26.08
N GLU A 32 -1.17 -16.90 25.26
CA GLU A 32 0.23 -17.01 25.61
C GLU A 32 1.04 -16.10 24.68
N SER A 33 2.26 -15.78 25.10
CA SER A 33 3.17 -14.95 24.30
C SER A 33 4.63 -15.30 24.52
N SER A 34 5.43 -15.08 23.48
CA SER A 34 6.89 -15.21 23.50
C SER A 34 7.50 -14.05 22.69
N HIS A 35 8.82 -13.95 22.66
CA HIS A 35 9.52 -12.90 21.93
C HIS A 35 10.79 -13.42 21.25
N VAL A 36 11.14 -12.79 20.14
CA VAL A 36 12.28 -13.15 19.29
C VAL A 36 13.00 -11.88 18.84
N TYR A 37 14.32 -11.94 18.80
CA TYR A 37 15.16 -10.89 18.23
C TYR A 37 15.60 -11.26 16.81
N ILE A 38 15.69 -10.25 15.95
CA ILE A 38 16.29 -10.38 14.62
C ILE A 38 17.66 -9.69 14.66
N VAL A 39 18.70 -10.40 14.23
CA VAL A 39 20.06 -9.86 14.25
C VAL A 39 20.26 -8.89 13.09
N ASN A 40 20.56 -7.62 13.39
CA ASN A 40 20.91 -6.63 12.38
C ASN A 40 22.38 -6.78 11.93
N GLY A 41 22.68 -7.90 11.27
CA GLY A 41 24.01 -8.30 10.80
C GLY A 41 24.22 -8.23 9.28
N GLY A 42 23.29 -7.61 8.54
CA GLY A 42 23.31 -7.53 7.07
C GLY A 42 22.24 -8.35 6.38
N GLU A 43 21.65 -9.32 7.08
CA GLU A 43 20.45 -10.06 6.68
C GLU A 43 19.51 -10.10 7.90
N GLU A 44 18.26 -9.68 7.74
CA GLU A 44 17.24 -9.72 8.80
C GLU A 44 16.84 -11.19 9.04
N ILE A 45 17.58 -11.92 9.90
CA ILE A 45 17.36 -13.35 10.14
C ILE A 45 17.17 -13.64 11.64
N ILE A 46 16.29 -14.60 11.96
CA ILE A 46 16.03 -15.19 13.28
C ILE A 46 17.12 -16.22 13.59
N GLU A 47 17.68 -16.17 14.80
CA GLU A 47 18.69 -17.12 15.23
C GLU A 47 18.15 -18.55 15.39
N ASN A 48 18.97 -19.56 15.05
CA ASN A 48 18.62 -20.99 15.13
C ASN A 48 18.18 -21.47 16.52
N GLU A 49 18.52 -20.74 17.59
CA GLU A 49 18.09 -21.03 18.95
C GLU A 49 16.57 -20.96 19.14
N TYR A 50 15.87 -20.16 18.33
CA TYR A 50 14.42 -20.03 18.41
C TYR A 50 13.68 -21.13 17.63
N LYS A 51 14.37 -21.95 16.80
CA LYS A 51 13.74 -22.93 15.90
C LYS A 51 12.76 -23.86 16.61
N GLU A 52 13.23 -24.55 17.66
CA GLU A 52 12.45 -25.56 18.38
C GLU A 52 11.23 -24.94 19.07
N GLU A 53 11.38 -23.74 19.63
CA GLU A 53 10.29 -23.02 20.30
C GLU A 53 9.21 -22.60 19.29
N LEU A 54 9.59 -22.00 18.16
CA LEU A 54 8.65 -21.50 17.16
C LEU A 54 7.89 -22.63 16.45
N GLU A 55 8.56 -23.74 16.16
CA GLU A 55 7.93 -24.94 15.61
C GLU A 55 6.96 -25.55 16.61
N THR A 56 7.34 -25.61 17.89
CA THR A 56 6.45 -26.08 18.97
C THR A 56 5.20 -25.20 19.09
N ILE A 57 5.34 -23.87 19.01
CA ILE A 57 4.21 -22.93 19.05
C ILE A 57 3.27 -23.17 17.86
N LEU A 58 3.81 -23.30 16.64
CA LEU A 58 3.01 -23.58 15.44
C LEU A 58 2.26 -24.92 15.51
N GLN A 59 2.87 -25.95 16.11
CA GLN A 59 2.20 -27.24 16.32
C GLN A 59 1.03 -27.12 17.29
N LYS A 60 1.15 -26.28 18.33
CA LYS A 60 0.08 -26.04 19.30
C LYS A 60 -1.03 -25.15 18.74
N ASP A 61 -0.67 -24.12 17.99
CA ASP A 61 -1.61 -23.18 17.39
C ASP A 61 -1.14 -22.75 15.98
N PRO A 62 -1.71 -23.34 14.92
CA PRO A 62 -1.41 -22.96 13.54
C PRO A 62 -1.78 -21.51 13.19
N HIS A 63 -2.58 -20.84 14.02
CA HIS A 63 -2.99 -19.44 13.84
C HIS A 63 -2.15 -18.47 14.68
N ALA A 64 -1.07 -18.93 15.32
CA ALA A 64 -0.15 -18.06 16.02
C ALA A 64 0.31 -16.90 15.11
N ILE A 65 0.51 -15.72 15.69
CA ILE A 65 0.91 -14.51 14.97
C ILE A 65 2.20 -13.93 15.54
N ALA A 66 2.98 -13.25 14.71
CA ALA A 66 4.17 -12.52 15.12
C ALA A 66 4.00 -11.01 14.82
N LEU A 67 4.17 -10.18 15.84
CA LEU A 67 3.92 -8.74 15.78
C LEU A 67 5.13 -7.94 16.28
N ASN A 68 5.34 -6.76 15.72
CA ASN A 68 6.41 -5.83 16.11
C ASN A 68 5.89 -4.39 15.94
N GLY A 69 6.43 -3.39 16.63
CA GLY A 69 6.02 -1.99 16.50
C GLY A 69 5.97 -1.36 15.11
N TYR A 70 6.58 -2.01 14.10
CA TYR A 70 6.50 -1.63 12.69
C TYR A 70 5.47 -2.42 11.87
N ILE A 71 4.36 -2.91 12.44
CA ILE A 71 3.35 -3.64 11.64
C ILE A 71 2.87 -2.77 10.47
N HIS A 72 3.37 -3.07 9.26
CA HIS A 72 2.90 -2.63 7.94
C HIS A 72 2.31 -1.21 7.87
N GLY A 73 2.92 -0.23 8.56
CA GLY A 73 2.56 1.19 8.49
C GLY A 73 1.75 1.77 9.64
N MET A 74 1.43 1.01 10.70
CA MET A 74 0.91 1.56 11.96
C MET A 74 2.02 1.65 13.00
N PHE A 75 2.39 2.88 13.38
CA PHE A 75 3.28 3.12 14.51
C PHE A 75 2.49 2.95 15.80
N PHE A 76 2.90 2.02 16.66
CA PHE A 76 2.33 1.89 18.01
C PHE A 76 2.82 2.97 18.99
N GLU A 77 3.69 3.90 18.56
CA GLU A 77 4.32 4.95 19.39
C GLU A 77 3.33 5.61 20.37
N ASP A 78 2.13 5.97 19.88
CA ASP A 78 1.06 6.61 20.70
C ASP A 78 -0.13 5.69 21.03
N ALA A 79 -0.06 4.40 20.70
CA ALA A 79 -1.17 3.48 20.89
C ALA A 79 -1.42 3.17 22.37
N THR A 80 -2.70 3.14 22.77
CA THR A 80 -3.10 2.69 24.10
C THR A 80 -3.07 1.16 24.18
N ILE A 81 -2.97 0.61 25.40
CA ILE A 81 -3.03 -0.85 25.64
C ILE A 81 -4.28 -1.48 25.02
N ASN A 82 -5.42 -0.77 25.01
CA ASN A 82 -6.65 -1.28 24.40
C ASN A 82 -6.51 -1.39 22.87
N HIS A 83 -5.88 -0.40 22.22
CA HIS A 83 -5.63 -0.45 20.78
C HIS A 83 -4.72 -1.63 20.42
N MET A 84 -3.68 -1.91 21.22
CA MET A 84 -2.82 -3.07 21.02
C MET A 84 -3.55 -4.40 21.21
N ILE A 85 -4.42 -4.51 22.22
CA ILE A 85 -5.23 -5.71 22.45
C ILE A 85 -6.17 -5.99 21.28
N ASP A 86 -6.81 -4.94 20.74
CA ASP A 86 -7.73 -5.10 19.62
C ASP A 86 -6.98 -5.39 18.32
N ALA A 87 -5.78 -4.84 18.15
CA ALA A 87 -4.87 -5.21 17.06
C ALA A 87 -4.49 -6.70 17.12
N VAL A 88 -4.05 -7.22 18.28
CA VAL A 88 -3.70 -8.65 18.43
C VAL A 88 -4.87 -9.55 18.05
N LYS A 89 -6.10 -9.22 18.48
CA LYS A 89 -7.30 -10.00 18.09
C LYS A 89 -7.57 -9.91 16.59
N TYR A 90 -7.51 -8.71 16.03
CA TYR A 90 -7.78 -8.47 14.62
C TYR A 90 -6.81 -9.25 13.72
N TYR A 91 -5.50 -9.18 14.00
CA TYR A 91 -4.50 -9.92 13.24
C TYR A 91 -4.63 -11.44 13.40
N TYR A 92 -4.97 -11.91 14.60
CA TYR A 92 -5.20 -13.32 14.87
C TYR A 92 -6.43 -13.88 14.14
N GLU A 93 -7.48 -13.08 13.97
CA GLU A 93 -8.76 -13.53 13.37
C GLU A 93 -8.82 -13.32 11.85
N GLU A 94 -8.29 -12.21 11.32
CA GLU A 94 -8.59 -11.76 9.96
C GLU A 94 -7.36 -11.74 9.02
N TRP A 95 -6.13 -11.63 9.55
CA TRP A 95 -4.97 -11.25 8.73
C TRP A 95 -3.84 -12.30 8.69
N LYS A 96 -3.90 -13.18 7.67
CA LYS A 96 -2.94 -14.28 7.49
C LYS A 96 -1.48 -13.86 7.24
N SER A 97 -1.20 -12.65 6.77
CA SER A 97 0.20 -12.23 6.50
C SER A 97 1.02 -11.96 7.76
N CYS A 98 0.37 -11.83 8.93
CA CYS A 98 1.04 -11.72 10.23
C CYS A 98 1.17 -13.08 10.93
N SER A 99 0.87 -14.20 10.25
CA SER A 99 1.02 -15.53 10.84
C SER A 99 2.48 -15.81 11.19
N LEU A 100 2.67 -16.54 12.30
CA LEU A 100 3.97 -17.02 12.73
C LEU A 100 4.63 -17.89 11.65
N GLU A 101 3.83 -18.63 10.89
CA GLU A 101 4.30 -19.42 9.75
C GLU A 101 4.95 -18.55 8.66
N ASN A 102 4.30 -17.45 8.28
CA ASN A 102 4.85 -16.51 7.30
C ASN A 102 6.07 -15.77 7.87
N PHE A 103 6.07 -15.48 9.17
CA PHE A 103 7.20 -14.87 9.84
C PHE A 103 8.44 -15.77 9.79
N ILE A 104 8.31 -17.07 10.12
CA ILE A 104 9.42 -18.03 10.00
C ILE A 104 9.86 -18.17 8.54
N GLU A 105 8.93 -18.23 7.58
CA GLU A 105 9.28 -18.33 6.16
C GLU A 105 10.10 -17.14 5.64
N CYS A 106 9.78 -15.93 6.12
CA CYS A 106 10.46 -14.71 5.71
C CYS A 106 11.82 -14.51 6.39
N TYR A 107 11.93 -14.92 7.66
CA TYR A 107 13.03 -14.51 8.52
C TYR A 107 13.86 -15.69 9.07
N SER A 108 13.69 -16.94 8.62
CA SER A 108 14.56 -18.06 9.03
C SER A 108 15.23 -18.78 7.85
N GLU A 109 16.48 -19.20 8.06
CA GLU A 109 17.24 -20.01 7.08
C GLU A 109 16.71 -21.45 6.99
N TRP A 110 16.18 -22.00 8.09
CA TRP A 110 15.65 -23.38 8.15
C TRP A 110 14.26 -23.54 7.52
N SER A 111 13.65 -22.45 7.04
CA SER A 111 12.36 -22.49 6.34
C SER A 111 12.36 -23.35 5.07
N MET A 112 13.54 -23.72 4.53
CA MET A 112 13.66 -24.66 3.41
C MET A 112 13.20 -26.09 3.76
N GLU A 113 13.34 -26.55 5.00
CA GLU A 113 12.86 -27.89 5.43
C GLU A 113 11.32 -27.93 5.52
N LEU A 114 10.69 -26.82 5.94
CA LEU A 114 9.22 -26.65 5.95
C LEU A 114 8.60 -26.59 4.53
N LYS A 115 9.40 -26.23 3.52
CA LYS A 115 8.96 -26.20 2.11
C LYS A 115 8.86 -27.60 1.51
N GLU A 116 9.69 -28.55 1.93
CA GLU A 116 9.66 -29.92 1.41
C GLU A 116 8.37 -30.67 1.83
N GLU A 117 7.92 -30.52 3.08
CA GLU A 117 6.64 -31.06 3.56
C GLU A 117 5.42 -30.40 2.87
N LYS A 118 5.50 -29.10 2.56
CA LYS A 118 4.43 -28.37 1.84
C LYS A 118 4.27 -28.82 0.39
N THR A 119 5.32 -29.30 -0.28
CA THR A 119 5.24 -29.74 -1.69
C THR A 119 4.19 -30.82 -1.95
N GLN A 120 3.80 -31.59 -0.92
CA GLN A 120 2.72 -32.58 -1.00
C GLN A 120 1.31 -32.00 -0.78
N ASN A 121 1.17 -30.82 -0.14
CA ASN A 121 -0.13 -30.17 0.15
C ASN A 121 -0.46 -28.95 -0.75
N ILE A 122 0.46 -28.52 -1.63
CA ILE A 122 0.31 -27.35 -2.52
C ILE A 122 -0.79 -27.49 -3.60
N ALA A 123 -1.35 -28.68 -3.83
CA ALA A 123 -2.42 -28.88 -4.82
C ALA A 123 -3.71 -28.08 -4.53
N SER A 124 -3.90 -27.58 -3.30
CA SER A 124 -5.13 -26.90 -2.87
C SER A 124 -5.01 -25.37 -2.74
N ASN A 125 -3.81 -24.84 -2.44
CA ASN A 125 -3.60 -23.40 -2.14
C ASN A 125 -3.29 -22.53 -3.38
N GLY A 126 -2.99 -23.11 -4.54
CA GLY A 126 -2.80 -22.37 -5.79
C GLY A 126 -4.04 -21.61 -6.30
N ILE A 127 -5.22 -21.87 -5.71
CA ILE A 127 -6.49 -21.24 -6.08
C ILE A 127 -6.68 -19.88 -5.38
N ILE A 128 -6.16 -19.71 -4.15
CA ILE A 128 -6.45 -18.52 -3.32
C ILE A 128 -5.59 -17.31 -3.75
N THR A 129 -4.28 -17.49 -3.95
CA THR A 129 -3.37 -16.44 -4.44
C THR A 129 -3.72 -15.98 -5.85
N GLN A 130 -4.07 -16.91 -6.75
CA GLN A 130 -4.57 -16.55 -8.08
C GLN A 130 -5.89 -15.74 -8.01
N ASN A 131 -6.73 -15.97 -7.02
CA ASN A 131 -7.98 -15.23 -6.86
C ASN A 131 -7.77 -13.83 -6.27
N ILE A 132 -6.80 -13.64 -5.37
CA ILE A 132 -6.44 -12.34 -4.80
C ILE A 132 -5.74 -11.48 -5.86
N ASP A 133 -4.80 -12.04 -6.62
CA ASP A 133 -4.13 -11.33 -7.71
C ASP A 133 -5.10 -10.98 -8.84
N LYS A 134 -6.03 -11.89 -9.17
CA LYS A 134 -7.11 -11.59 -10.13
C LYS A 134 -8.06 -10.51 -9.61
N LYS A 135 -8.44 -10.53 -8.33
CA LYS A 135 -9.32 -9.51 -7.73
C LYS A 135 -8.65 -8.13 -7.79
N THR A 136 -7.39 -8.04 -7.37
CA THR A 136 -6.58 -6.81 -7.39
C THR A 136 -6.34 -6.31 -8.82
N GLU A 137 -6.02 -7.19 -9.78
CA GLU A 137 -5.89 -6.80 -11.18
C GLU A 137 -7.21 -6.35 -11.81
N THR A 138 -8.34 -6.92 -11.40
CA THR A 138 -9.67 -6.58 -11.92
C THR A 138 -10.13 -5.24 -11.38
N GLU A 139 -9.92 -4.98 -10.09
CA GLU A 139 -10.17 -3.67 -9.45
C GLU A 139 -9.30 -2.58 -10.08
N GLN A 140 -8.00 -2.82 -10.27
CA GLN A 140 -7.11 -1.86 -10.93
C GLN A 140 -7.50 -1.60 -12.40
N LYS A 141 -7.98 -2.62 -13.13
CA LYS A 141 -8.49 -2.43 -14.49
C LYS A 141 -9.77 -1.59 -14.49
N THR A 142 -10.68 -1.84 -13.54
CA THR A 142 -11.96 -1.12 -13.42
C THR A 142 -11.73 0.34 -13.03
N ASP A 143 -10.87 0.59 -12.04
CA ASP A 143 -10.48 1.94 -11.60
C ASP A 143 -9.84 2.75 -12.74
N ASN A 144 -8.98 2.12 -13.56
CA ASN A 144 -8.36 2.80 -14.69
C ASN A 144 -9.36 3.14 -15.80
N VAL A 145 -10.38 2.30 -16.03
CA VAL A 145 -11.44 2.58 -17.01
C VAL A 145 -12.36 3.70 -16.50
N GLU A 146 -12.79 3.64 -15.23
CA GLU A 146 -13.60 4.70 -14.61
C GLU A 146 -12.84 6.04 -14.55
N TYR A 147 -11.53 6.03 -14.29
CA TYR A 147 -10.70 7.24 -14.30
C TYR A 147 -10.64 7.90 -15.69
N VAL A 148 -10.52 7.09 -16.76
CA VAL A 148 -10.46 7.59 -18.13
C VAL A 148 -11.82 8.18 -18.55
N ASP A 149 -12.93 7.55 -18.21
CA ASP A 149 -14.28 8.08 -18.46
C ASP A 149 -14.54 9.37 -17.66
N PHE A 150 -14.14 9.39 -16.37
CA PHE A 150 -14.22 10.58 -15.51
C PHE A 150 -13.43 11.76 -16.08
N LYS A 151 -12.25 11.50 -16.66
CA LYS A 151 -11.44 12.55 -17.29
C LYS A 151 -12.11 13.13 -18.53
N GLN A 152 -12.85 12.32 -19.30
CA GLN A 152 -13.55 12.73 -20.52
C GLN A 152 -14.86 13.50 -20.21
N LYS A 153 -15.56 13.16 -19.13
CA LYS A 153 -16.81 13.81 -18.71
C LYS A 153 -16.54 15.00 -17.76
N GLN A 154 -16.22 16.16 -18.33
CA GLN A 154 -16.06 17.40 -17.55
C GLN A 154 -17.37 17.90 -16.90
N ALA A 155 -18.54 17.50 -17.42
CA ALA A 155 -19.84 18.08 -17.07
C ALA A 155 -20.60 17.40 -15.90
N GLU A 156 -20.23 16.18 -15.48
CA GLU A 156 -20.95 15.39 -14.47
C GLU A 156 -20.24 15.36 -13.09
N ARG A 157 -19.39 16.35 -12.82
CA ARG A 157 -18.59 16.43 -11.58
C ARG A 157 -19.38 16.99 -10.39
N ASN A 158 -20.66 16.69 -10.28
CA ASN A 158 -21.43 17.06 -9.09
C ASN A 158 -21.15 16.03 -7.97
N ILE A 159 -20.85 16.50 -6.77
CA ILE A 159 -20.48 15.70 -5.59
C ILE A 159 -21.68 15.51 -4.65
N ASP A 160 -22.75 16.27 -4.88
CA ASP A 160 -23.97 16.22 -4.11
C ASP A 160 -24.81 14.99 -4.48
N TYR A 161 -24.33 13.82 -4.05
CA TYR A 161 -25.11 12.59 -4.09
C TYR A 161 -26.25 12.66 -3.06
N GLU A 162 -27.44 12.25 -3.48
CA GLU A 162 -28.65 12.35 -2.66
C GLU A 162 -28.68 11.29 -1.55
N ILE A 163 -28.97 11.72 -0.32
CA ILE A 163 -29.24 10.85 0.82
C ILE A 163 -30.75 10.70 1.01
N ASN A 164 -31.22 9.47 1.10
CA ASN A 164 -32.64 9.15 1.27
C ASN A 164 -33.05 9.33 2.75
N GLU A 165 -33.40 10.56 3.09
CA GLU A 165 -33.85 10.96 4.43
C GLU A 165 -35.12 10.22 4.90
N ASP A 166 -36.07 9.95 3.99
CA ASP A 166 -37.30 9.23 4.34
C ASP A 166 -36.99 7.77 4.72
N MET A 167 -36.04 7.14 4.03
CA MET A 167 -35.54 5.81 4.37
C MET A 167 -34.79 5.83 5.70
N ALA A 168 -33.96 6.84 5.95
CA ALA A 168 -33.24 7.01 7.20
C ALA A 168 -34.20 7.18 8.39
N ALA A 169 -35.26 7.98 8.23
CA ALA A 169 -36.30 8.18 9.23
C ALA A 169 -37.05 6.87 9.54
N ARG A 170 -37.42 6.12 8.49
CA ARG A 170 -38.07 4.81 8.64
C ARG A 170 -37.17 3.78 9.32
N ALA A 171 -35.90 3.73 8.93
CA ALA A 171 -34.92 2.86 9.56
C ALA A 171 -34.76 3.19 11.05
N LYS A 172 -34.72 4.48 11.39
CA LYS A 172 -34.61 4.95 12.77
C LYS A 172 -35.81 4.52 13.62
N SER A 173 -37.04 4.71 13.14
CA SER A 173 -38.25 4.31 13.88
C SER A 173 -38.36 2.80 14.07
N MET A 174 -37.81 2.00 13.15
CA MET A 174 -37.77 0.54 13.28
C MET A 174 -36.67 0.06 14.23
N MET A 175 -35.64 0.87 14.50
CA MET A 175 -34.47 0.47 15.31
C MET A 175 -34.41 1.13 16.70
N SER A 176 -35.06 2.27 16.90
CA SER A 176 -34.90 3.12 18.09
C SER A 176 -36.20 3.80 18.49
N PHE A 177 -36.41 4.00 19.79
CA PHE A 177 -37.49 4.84 20.32
C PHE A 177 -37.21 6.35 20.18
N ASN A 178 -35.98 6.73 19.84
CA ASN A 178 -35.62 8.12 19.67
C ASN A 178 -36.13 8.64 18.32
N ASP A 179 -36.75 9.81 18.36
CA ASP A 179 -37.24 10.48 17.16
C ASP A 179 -36.11 10.80 16.19
N TYR A 180 -36.43 10.67 14.90
CA TYR A 180 -35.52 11.05 13.84
C TYR A 180 -35.53 12.57 13.64
N LYS A 181 -34.35 13.19 13.70
CA LYS A 181 -34.19 14.59 13.32
C LYS A 181 -34.04 14.70 11.81
N LYS A 182 -35.02 15.33 11.15
CA LYS A 182 -34.98 15.57 9.69
C LYS A 182 -33.70 16.30 9.28
N GLY A 183 -33.06 15.80 8.23
CA GLY A 183 -31.79 16.31 7.69
C GLY A 183 -30.56 15.75 8.40
N SER A 184 -30.70 14.90 9.42
CA SER A 184 -29.55 14.41 10.19
C SER A 184 -28.63 13.49 9.38
N ALA A 185 -29.17 12.63 8.52
CA ALA A 185 -28.36 11.73 7.69
C ALA A 185 -27.62 12.50 6.58
N THR A 186 -28.29 13.48 5.98
CA THR A 186 -27.68 14.39 4.99
C THR A 186 -26.56 15.22 5.62
N ASN A 187 -26.76 15.71 6.85
CA ASN A 187 -25.73 16.46 7.57
C ASN A 187 -24.53 15.58 7.95
N GLU A 188 -24.76 14.32 8.32
CA GLU A 188 -23.69 13.36 8.58
C GLU A 188 -22.87 13.09 7.32
N TYR A 189 -23.53 12.84 6.19
CA TYR A 189 -22.87 12.70 4.89
C TYR A 189 -22.03 13.94 4.53
N ARG A 190 -22.62 15.14 4.64
CA ARG A 190 -21.92 16.41 4.35
C ARG A 190 -20.66 16.58 5.19
N LYS A 191 -20.74 16.27 6.49
CA LYS A 191 -19.57 16.36 7.38
C LYS A 191 -18.42 15.47 6.90
N LEU A 192 -18.72 14.22 6.52
CA LEU A 192 -17.71 13.30 5.99
C LEU A 192 -17.13 13.77 4.65
N ILE A 193 -17.95 14.38 3.79
CA ILE A 193 -17.48 14.99 2.54
C ILE A 193 -16.60 16.21 2.81
N ASP A 194 -16.94 17.06 3.76
CA ASP A 194 -16.14 18.24 4.12
C ASP A 194 -14.76 17.83 4.65
N GLU A 195 -14.71 16.79 5.49
CA GLU A 195 -13.47 16.19 5.98
C GLU A 195 -12.64 15.63 4.82
N ALA A 196 -13.26 14.88 3.91
CA ALA A 196 -12.61 14.34 2.72
C ALA A 196 -12.12 15.44 1.75
N SER A 197 -12.88 16.53 1.60
CA SER A 197 -12.50 17.70 0.79
C SER A 197 -11.25 18.37 1.36
N THR A 198 -11.21 18.53 2.69
CA THR A 198 -10.04 19.06 3.38
C THR A 198 -8.80 18.19 3.14
N ILE A 199 -8.95 16.86 3.19
CA ILE A 199 -7.86 15.92 2.88
C ILE A 199 -7.39 16.07 1.42
N ALA A 200 -8.33 16.18 0.48
CA ALA A 200 -8.02 16.35 -0.94
C ALA A 200 -7.28 17.67 -1.21
N GLU A 201 -7.73 18.79 -0.64
CA GLU A 201 -7.08 20.10 -0.76
C GLU A 201 -5.68 20.12 -0.14
N GLN A 202 -5.54 19.56 1.07
CA GLN A 202 -4.23 19.39 1.70
C GLN A 202 -3.30 18.58 0.81
N GLN A 203 -3.79 17.51 0.17
CA GLN A 203 -2.95 16.74 -0.75
C GLN A 203 -2.59 17.54 -2.00
N LYS A 204 -3.55 18.25 -2.62
CA LYS A 204 -3.30 19.10 -3.80
C LYS A 204 -2.23 20.16 -3.56
N SER A 205 -2.15 20.72 -2.35
CA SER A 205 -1.11 21.68 -1.98
C SER A 205 0.31 21.09 -1.90
N LYS A 206 0.43 19.79 -1.63
CA LYS A 206 1.72 19.07 -1.52
C LYS A 206 2.24 18.56 -2.86
N VAL A 207 1.34 18.32 -3.81
CA VAL A 207 1.63 17.61 -5.05
C VAL A 207 1.48 18.51 -6.27
N ASP A 208 2.14 18.11 -7.35
CA ASP A 208 2.06 18.79 -8.64
C ASP A 208 0.63 18.78 -9.21
N SER A 209 0.29 19.81 -9.98
CA SER A 209 -0.99 19.96 -10.67
C SER A 209 -1.36 18.74 -11.54
N MET A 210 -0.36 18.01 -12.04
CA MET A 210 -0.56 16.74 -12.75
C MET A 210 -1.43 15.73 -11.97
N TYR A 211 -1.34 15.71 -10.64
CA TYR A 211 -2.08 14.76 -9.81
C TYR A 211 -3.45 15.27 -9.37
N HIS A 212 -3.79 16.54 -9.62
CA HIS A 212 -5.03 17.15 -9.13
C HIS A 212 -6.26 16.45 -9.71
N GLU A 213 -6.27 16.15 -11.01
CA GLU A 213 -7.37 15.40 -11.65
C GLU A 213 -7.57 14.01 -11.03
N LYS A 214 -6.48 13.34 -10.66
CA LYS A 214 -6.52 12.01 -10.03
C LYS A 214 -7.04 12.10 -8.60
N ILE A 215 -6.65 13.13 -7.86
CA ILE A 215 -7.18 13.40 -6.52
C ILE A 215 -8.68 13.68 -6.59
N ASP A 216 -9.10 14.52 -7.55
CA ASP A 216 -10.52 14.81 -7.78
C ASP A 216 -11.30 13.53 -8.08
N TYR A 217 -10.80 12.69 -8.97
CA TYR A 217 -11.42 11.40 -9.26
C TYR A 217 -11.65 10.55 -8.01
N TYR A 218 -10.61 10.33 -7.18
CA TYR A 218 -10.78 9.52 -5.97
C TYR A 218 -11.69 10.17 -4.93
N PHE A 219 -11.70 11.50 -4.86
CA PHE A 219 -12.65 12.23 -4.02
C PHE A 219 -14.09 12.04 -4.51
N HIS A 220 -14.34 12.12 -5.81
CA HIS A 220 -15.65 11.81 -6.40
C HIS A 220 -16.06 10.35 -6.18
N LEU A 221 -15.13 9.42 -6.32
CA LEU A 221 -15.36 7.99 -6.08
C LEU A 221 -15.74 7.72 -4.63
N TYR A 222 -15.03 8.36 -3.68
CA TYR A 222 -15.34 8.32 -2.26
C TYR A 222 -16.76 8.82 -1.99
N ALA A 223 -17.09 10.02 -2.47
CA ALA A 223 -18.40 10.62 -2.26
C ALA A 223 -19.54 9.75 -2.79
N ARG A 224 -19.39 9.22 -4.02
CA ARG A 224 -20.37 8.32 -4.65
C ARG A 224 -20.61 7.06 -3.83
N LYS A 225 -19.53 6.35 -3.49
CA LYS A 225 -19.61 5.08 -2.76
C LYS A 225 -20.11 5.30 -1.33
N LEU A 226 -19.69 6.39 -0.67
CA LEU A 226 -20.15 6.74 0.66
C LEU A 226 -21.67 6.97 0.69
N ALA A 227 -22.21 7.77 -0.23
CA ALA A 227 -23.65 8.00 -0.31
C ALA A 227 -24.43 6.70 -0.57
N GLN A 228 -23.95 5.85 -1.49
CA GLN A 228 -24.53 4.53 -1.75
C GLN A 228 -24.51 3.64 -0.50
N ASN A 229 -23.40 3.61 0.23
CA ASN A 229 -23.23 2.81 1.43
C ASN A 229 -24.15 3.28 2.57
N LEU A 230 -24.26 4.59 2.81
CA LEU A 230 -25.16 5.17 3.82
C LEU A 230 -26.64 4.92 3.48
N ASN A 231 -27.04 5.12 2.23
CA ASN A 231 -28.39 4.78 1.77
C ASN A 231 -28.67 3.28 1.93
N GLY A 232 -27.68 2.42 1.62
CA GLY A 232 -27.75 0.98 1.85
C GLY A 232 -27.92 0.63 3.33
N PHE A 233 -27.20 1.31 4.23
CA PHE A 233 -27.34 1.14 5.68
C PHE A 233 -28.78 1.42 6.15
N HIS A 234 -29.36 2.53 5.68
CA HIS A 234 -30.74 2.89 6.00
C HIS A 234 -31.73 1.88 5.42
N GLU A 235 -31.57 1.47 4.16
CA GLU A 235 -32.39 0.43 3.53
C GLU A 235 -32.37 -0.88 4.34
N ILE A 236 -31.17 -1.34 4.73
CA ILE A 236 -31.01 -2.53 5.57
C ILE A 236 -31.79 -2.37 6.89
N GLY A 237 -31.75 -1.20 7.51
CA GLY A 237 -32.49 -0.91 8.74
C GLY A 237 -34.01 -1.04 8.62
N THR A 238 -34.57 -0.90 7.42
CA THR A 238 -36.01 -1.07 7.20
C THR A 238 -36.46 -2.51 7.04
N ARG A 239 -35.53 -3.48 6.94
CA ARG A 239 -35.87 -4.89 6.63
C ARG A 239 -36.54 -5.64 7.76
N CYS A 240 -36.12 -5.41 9.00
CA CYS A 240 -36.65 -6.08 10.19
C CYS A 240 -36.56 -5.14 11.40
N PRO A 241 -37.68 -4.80 12.07
CA PRO A 241 -37.66 -4.04 13.31
C PRO A 241 -36.75 -4.65 14.38
N SER A 242 -36.29 -3.82 15.31
CA SER A 242 -35.56 -4.28 16.49
C SER A 242 -36.51 -4.97 17.46
N VAL A 243 -36.02 -6.00 18.16
CA VAL A 243 -36.76 -6.67 19.25
C VAL A 243 -37.13 -5.68 20.35
N LEU A 244 -36.36 -4.59 20.50
CA LEU A 244 -36.66 -3.48 21.39
C LEU A 244 -37.98 -2.78 21.04
N ILE A 245 -38.30 -2.67 19.75
CA ILE A 245 -39.48 -1.95 19.25
C ILE A 245 -40.70 -2.86 19.22
N THR A 246 -40.54 -4.11 18.76
CA THR A 246 -41.68 -5.04 18.58
C THR A 246 -41.91 -5.99 19.75
N GLY A 247 -40.98 -6.05 20.71
CA GLY A 247 -40.95 -7.07 21.76
C GLY A 247 -40.44 -8.43 21.27
N ALA A 248 -40.24 -9.35 22.22
CA ALA A 248 -39.67 -10.68 21.97
C ALA A 248 -40.68 -11.72 21.45
N GLY A 249 -41.99 -11.45 21.57
CA GLY A 249 -43.04 -12.38 21.18
C GLY A 249 -43.08 -12.60 19.66
N ASN A 250 -42.94 -13.84 19.21
CA ASN A 250 -42.95 -14.24 17.79
C ASN A 250 -42.00 -13.43 16.90
N PHE A 251 -40.85 -13.01 17.45
CA PHE A 251 -39.88 -12.19 16.74
C PHE A 251 -39.25 -12.96 15.56
N PRO A 252 -39.17 -12.39 14.34
CA PRO A 252 -38.66 -13.10 13.16
C PRO A 252 -37.12 -13.17 13.16
N VAL A 253 -36.55 -14.04 14.01
CA VAL A 253 -35.09 -14.19 14.21
C VAL A 253 -34.34 -14.38 12.91
N SER A 254 -34.79 -15.28 12.02
CA SER A 254 -34.12 -15.52 10.74
C SER A 254 -34.05 -14.28 9.83
N LYS A 255 -35.08 -13.42 9.85
CA LYS A 255 -35.03 -12.14 9.11
C LYS A 255 -34.03 -11.18 9.76
N LYS A 256 -33.97 -11.15 11.09
CA LYS A 256 -33.03 -10.31 11.83
C LYS A 256 -31.58 -10.75 11.58
N GLU A 257 -31.30 -12.05 11.57
CA GLU A 257 -29.98 -12.59 11.23
C GLU A 257 -29.54 -12.18 9.82
N LYS A 258 -30.43 -12.28 8.83
CA LYS A 258 -30.16 -11.80 7.46
C LYS A 258 -29.90 -10.29 7.42
N GLN A 259 -30.65 -9.51 8.20
CA GLN A 259 -30.39 -8.07 8.35
C GLN A 259 -29.01 -7.82 8.97
N MET A 260 -28.63 -8.54 10.02
CA MET A 260 -27.31 -8.39 10.66
C MET A 260 -26.16 -8.76 9.72
N ASN A 261 -26.31 -9.82 8.92
CA ASN A 261 -25.33 -10.18 7.90
C ASN A 261 -25.18 -9.08 6.83
N ALA A 262 -26.29 -8.46 6.42
CA ALA A 262 -26.25 -7.33 5.50
C ALA A 262 -25.55 -6.11 6.12
N TYR A 263 -25.77 -5.83 7.42
CA TYR A 263 -25.03 -4.77 8.12
C TYR A 263 -23.54 -5.05 8.21
N ARG A 264 -23.12 -6.29 8.49
CA ARG A 264 -21.70 -6.68 8.50
C ARG A 264 -21.05 -6.39 7.15
N LYS A 265 -21.70 -6.80 6.06
CA LYS A 265 -21.20 -6.54 4.70
C LYS A 265 -21.13 -5.04 4.40
N ASN A 266 -22.17 -4.29 4.76
CA ASN A 266 -22.19 -2.84 4.55
C ASN A 266 -21.11 -2.12 5.38
N ALA A 267 -20.81 -2.60 6.59
CA ALA A 267 -19.71 -2.09 7.41
C ALA A 267 -18.33 -2.39 6.78
N GLN A 268 -18.12 -3.59 6.25
CA GLN A 268 -16.91 -3.93 5.49
C GLN A 268 -16.75 -3.02 4.26
N GLU A 269 -17.82 -2.81 3.50
CA GLU A 269 -17.82 -1.87 2.36
C GLU A 269 -17.51 -0.43 2.81
N TYR A 270 -17.96 -0.02 4.00
CA TYR A 270 -17.66 1.29 4.57
C TYR A 270 -16.17 1.43 4.90
N GLU A 271 -15.54 0.40 5.47
CA GLU A 271 -14.09 0.36 5.74
C GLU A 271 -13.29 0.49 4.44
N GLU A 272 -13.66 -0.27 3.39
CA GLU A 272 -13.06 -0.17 2.05
C GLU A 272 -13.22 1.25 1.45
N ILE A 273 -14.34 1.92 1.71
CA ILE A 273 -14.57 3.31 1.29
C ILE A 273 -13.60 4.25 2.02
N GLN A 274 -13.38 4.06 3.32
CA GLN A 274 -12.39 4.87 4.05
C GLN A 274 -10.97 4.68 3.52
N GLU A 275 -10.63 3.51 2.98
CA GLU A 275 -9.34 3.28 2.34
C GLU A 275 -9.08 4.21 1.14
N ILE A 276 -10.14 4.70 0.49
CA ILE A 276 -10.00 5.67 -0.60
C ILE A 276 -9.36 6.97 -0.09
N LEU A 277 -9.62 7.38 1.15
CA LEU A 277 -8.97 8.56 1.74
C LEU A 277 -7.46 8.35 1.94
N TYR A 278 -7.05 7.13 2.32
CA TYR A 278 -5.62 6.78 2.37
C TYR A 278 -5.00 6.79 0.98
N LYS A 279 -5.71 6.27 -0.04
CA LYS A 279 -5.28 6.35 -1.44
C LYS A 279 -5.08 7.81 -1.87
N ILE A 280 -6.00 8.72 -1.53
CA ILE A 280 -5.87 10.16 -1.81
C ILE A 280 -4.58 10.71 -1.19
N LYS A 281 -4.34 10.46 0.11
CA LYS A 281 -3.13 10.91 0.83
C LYS A 281 -1.84 10.35 0.21
N GLY A 282 -1.88 9.16 -0.38
CA GLY A 282 -0.73 8.51 -1.01
C GLY A 282 -0.41 9.00 -2.43
N ILE A 283 -1.37 9.64 -3.13
CA ILE A 283 -1.16 10.11 -4.51
C ILE A 283 -0.02 11.14 -4.53
N GLY A 284 0.98 10.94 -5.39
CA GLY A 284 2.09 11.87 -5.56
C GLY A 284 3.16 11.83 -4.46
N MET A 285 2.98 11.00 -3.42
CA MET A 285 3.98 10.78 -2.35
C MET A 285 4.98 9.66 -2.67
N GLY A 286 4.70 8.86 -3.70
CA GLY A 286 5.61 7.81 -4.17
C GLY A 286 6.87 8.38 -4.86
N GLY A 287 7.81 7.49 -5.17
CA GLY A 287 8.99 7.86 -5.95
C GLY A 287 8.64 8.49 -7.30
N ILE A 288 9.57 9.28 -7.86
CA ILE A 288 9.38 9.95 -9.16
C ILE A 288 9.16 8.87 -10.24
N SER A 289 7.91 8.73 -10.69
CA SER A 289 7.53 7.74 -11.72
C SER A 289 8.18 8.08 -13.06
N SER A 290 8.57 7.04 -13.82
CA SER A 290 9.04 7.20 -15.20
C SER A 290 8.00 7.82 -16.13
N ASP A 291 6.72 7.66 -15.80
CA ASP A 291 5.60 8.04 -16.67
C ASP A 291 5.20 9.51 -16.48
N ASN A 292 5.83 10.22 -15.55
CA ASN A 292 5.60 11.65 -15.36
C ASN A 292 6.33 12.45 -16.46
N PRO A 293 5.67 13.33 -17.23
CA PRO A 293 6.32 14.15 -18.26
C PRO A 293 7.42 15.06 -17.69
N LYS A 294 7.32 15.45 -16.41
CA LYS A 294 8.34 16.21 -15.67
C LYS A 294 9.30 15.33 -14.86
N ALA A 295 9.31 14.00 -15.06
CA ALA A 295 10.16 13.08 -14.31
C ALA A 295 11.65 13.46 -14.41
N MET A 296 12.09 13.80 -15.62
CA MET A 296 13.47 14.18 -15.90
C MET A 296 13.88 15.47 -15.18
N GLU A 297 13.02 16.48 -15.20
CA GLU A 297 13.26 17.76 -14.51
C GLU A 297 13.36 17.55 -13.00
N LYS A 298 12.40 16.83 -12.40
CA LYS A 298 12.39 16.55 -10.96
C LYS A 298 13.56 15.69 -10.51
N LEU A 299 14.01 14.73 -11.33
CA LEU A 299 15.19 13.93 -11.02
C LEU A 299 16.47 14.77 -11.08
N LYS A 300 16.58 15.71 -12.02
CA LYS A 300 17.71 16.66 -12.09
C LYS A 300 17.72 17.61 -10.90
N GLU A 301 16.58 18.15 -10.49
CA GLU A 301 16.46 18.99 -9.30
C GLU A 301 16.82 18.21 -8.02
N LYS A 302 16.28 16.98 -7.88
CA LYS A 302 16.64 16.09 -6.77
C LYS A 302 18.14 15.80 -6.75
N LEU A 303 18.74 15.54 -7.91
CA LEU A 303 20.18 15.31 -8.01
C LEU A 303 20.97 16.53 -7.54
N PHE A 304 20.59 17.72 -8.00
CA PHE A 304 21.23 18.97 -7.60
C PHE A 304 21.19 19.16 -6.07
N THR A 305 20.02 18.98 -5.45
CA THR A 305 19.86 19.10 -4.00
C THR A 305 20.71 18.07 -3.23
N LEU A 306 20.73 16.81 -3.70
CA LEU A 306 21.57 15.77 -3.09
C LEU A 306 23.07 16.10 -3.17
N GLU A 307 23.52 16.65 -4.30
CA GLU A 307 24.91 17.07 -4.50
C GLU A 307 25.28 18.28 -3.63
N GLN A 308 24.40 19.28 -3.50
CA GLN A 308 24.60 20.42 -2.60
C GLN A 308 24.67 19.96 -1.15
N ASN A 309 23.74 19.11 -0.73
CA ASN A 309 23.73 18.52 0.62
C ASN A 309 25.03 17.76 0.90
N GLN A 310 25.52 16.98 -0.07
CA GLN A 310 26.80 16.26 0.09
C GLN A 310 27.98 17.21 0.28
N LYS A 311 28.02 18.29 -0.49
CA LYS A 311 29.06 19.31 -0.39
C LYS A 311 29.01 20.03 0.96
N GLN A 312 27.81 20.47 1.38
CA GLN A 312 27.58 21.13 2.65
C GLN A 312 27.98 20.24 3.83
N MET A 313 27.53 18.98 3.86
CA MET A 313 27.89 18.03 4.93
C MET A 313 29.41 17.83 5.05
N LYS A 314 30.11 17.68 3.91
CA LYS A 314 31.58 17.56 3.90
C LYS A 314 32.27 18.82 4.41
N GLN A 315 31.79 20.00 4.01
CA GLN A 315 32.36 21.27 4.45
C GLN A 315 32.13 21.53 5.94
N VAL A 316 30.93 21.20 6.45
CA VAL A 316 30.62 21.30 7.89
C VAL A 316 31.48 20.34 8.70
N ASN A 317 31.64 19.09 8.28
CA ASN A 317 32.53 18.15 8.95
C ASN A 317 33.99 18.61 8.92
N ALA A 318 34.45 19.18 7.80
CA ALA A 318 35.80 19.73 7.68
C ALA A 318 36.00 20.96 8.59
N TYR A 319 35.00 21.83 8.70
CA TYR A 319 35.00 22.97 9.62
C TYR A 319 35.09 22.49 11.07
N TYR A 320 34.20 21.57 11.47
CA TYR A 320 34.18 21.03 12.82
C TYR A 320 35.48 20.30 13.18
N LYS A 321 36.10 19.59 12.22
CA LYS A 321 37.40 18.93 12.43
C LYS A 321 38.50 19.93 12.80
N LYS A 322 38.48 21.15 12.21
CA LYS A 322 39.46 22.22 12.46
C LYS A 322 39.16 23.02 13.73
N HIS A 323 37.90 23.38 13.94
CA HIS A 323 37.50 24.35 14.98
C HIS A 323 36.91 23.71 16.23
N LYS A 324 36.51 22.43 16.18
CA LYS A 324 35.83 21.71 17.27
C LYS A 324 34.55 22.37 17.80
N THR A 325 34.03 23.35 17.07
CA THR A 325 32.77 24.05 17.33
C THR A 325 32.03 24.26 16.01
N LEU A 326 30.72 24.47 16.10
CA LEU A 326 29.86 24.89 14.99
C LEU A 326 29.60 26.40 15.00
N GLU A 327 30.04 27.11 16.04
CA GLU A 327 30.02 28.56 16.12
C GLU A 327 30.91 29.17 15.02
N GLY A 328 30.39 30.15 14.29
CA GLY A 328 31.07 30.76 13.14
C GLY A 328 30.94 30.02 11.81
N CYS A 329 30.30 28.84 11.75
CA CYS A 329 30.06 28.18 10.46
C CYS A 329 28.99 28.93 9.64
N SER A 330 29.37 29.54 8.52
CA SER A 330 28.43 30.30 7.66
C SER A 330 27.48 29.42 6.84
N LEU A 331 27.75 28.12 6.77
CA LEU A 331 27.00 27.15 5.96
C LEU A 331 25.75 26.62 6.67
N LEU A 332 25.51 27.01 7.92
CA LEU A 332 24.40 26.52 8.74
C LEU A 332 23.66 27.70 9.38
N SER A 333 22.33 27.60 9.41
CA SER A 333 21.48 28.50 10.19
C SER A 333 21.69 28.29 11.70
N GLU A 334 21.30 29.26 12.52
CA GLU A 334 21.41 29.18 13.98
C GLU A 334 20.60 28.01 14.56
N ALA A 335 19.43 27.73 13.99
CA ALA A 335 18.60 26.58 14.37
C ALA A 335 19.31 25.25 14.06
N GLU A 336 19.93 25.13 12.88
CA GLU A 336 20.67 23.92 12.49
C GLU A 336 21.93 23.72 13.34
N LYS A 337 22.65 24.80 13.67
CA LYS A 337 23.79 24.75 14.59
C LYS A 337 23.36 24.18 15.95
N LYS A 338 22.29 24.73 16.54
CA LYS A 338 21.77 24.26 17.83
C LYS A 338 21.36 22.78 17.78
N ARG A 339 20.67 22.37 16.71
CA ARG A 339 20.27 20.97 16.50
C ARG A 339 21.47 20.04 16.39
N LEU A 340 22.47 20.40 15.60
CA LEU A 340 23.67 19.58 15.39
C LEU A 340 24.55 19.54 16.65
N THR A 341 24.70 20.63 17.38
CA THR A 341 25.41 20.64 18.67
C THR A 341 24.75 19.67 19.66
N SER A 342 23.41 19.72 19.81
CA SER A 342 22.69 18.79 20.68
C SER A 342 22.80 17.33 20.22
N TYR A 343 22.81 17.09 18.91
CA TYR A 343 23.05 15.75 18.35
C TYR A 343 24.45 15.24 18.71
N ILE A 344 25.48 16.07 18.55
CA ILE A 344 26.88 15.73 18.86
C ILE A 344 27.06 15.43 20.36
N GLU A 345 26.40 16.19 21.24
CA GLU A 345 26.44 15.97 22.69
C GLU A 345 25.88 14.59 23.06
N LYS A 346 24.75 14.20 22.44
CA LYS A 346 24.07 12.92 22.66
C LYS A 346 24.72 11.73 21.94
N ASP A 347 25.55 11.97 20.93
CA ASP A 347 26.19 10.91 20.16
C ASP A 347 27.12 10.08 21.07
N TYR A 348 27.07 8.75 21.02
CA TYR A 348 27.99 7.91 21.81
C TYR A 348 29.27 7.56 21.04
N ASN A 349 29.40 8.01 19.79
CA ASN A 349 30.57 7.75 18.95
C ASN A 349 31.86 8.36 19.52
N ALA A 350 32.95 7.58 19.45
CA ALA A 350 34.29 8.01 19.86
C ALA A 350 34.81 9.21 19.04
N GLU A 351 34.49 9.26 17.74
CA GLU A 351 34.81 10.41 16.88
C GLU A 351 33.57 11.29 16.69
N LYS A 352 33.48 12.36 17.48
CA LYS A 352 32.42 13.35 17.39
C LYS A 352 32.47 14.10 16.06
N ARG A 353 31.36 14.11 15.34
CA ARG A 353 31.19 14.85 14.07
C ARG A 353 29.74 15.28 13.89
N PRO A 354 29.49 16.43 13.24
CA PRO A 354 28.13 16.90 12.98
C PRO A 354 27.32 15.96 12.09
N TYR A 355 27.95 15.42 11.04
CA TYR A 355 27.34 14.44 10.16
C TYR A 355 28.13 13.14 10.18
N ASN A 356 27.45 12.04 10.50
CA ASN A 356 28.07 10.72 10.58
C ASN A 356 28.43 10.12 9.22
N SER A 357 29.41 9.20 9.22
CA SER A 357 29.93 8.59 7.99
C SER A 357 28.82 7.89 7.20
N PHE A 358 27.93 7.15 7.87
CA PHE A 358 26.81 6.48 7.24
C PHE A 358 25.86 7.48 6.53
N THR A 359 25.65 8.68 7.08
CA THR A 359 24.82 9.72 6.45
C THR A 359 25.41 10.16 5.10
N LEU A 360 26.74 10.37 5.04
CA LEU A 360 27.43 10.72 3.79
C LEU A 360 27.41 9.56 2.79
N THR A 361 27.59 8.31 3.26
CA THR A 361 27.55 7.11 2.42
C THR A 361 26.16 6.91 1.82
N ASN A 362 25.11 7.01 2.64
CA ASN A 362 23.73 6.88 2.21
C ASN A 362 23.35 7.96 1.20
N ASN A 363 23.79 9.21 1.41
CA ASN A 363 23.55 10.29 0.46
C ASN A 363 24.30 10.07 -0.87
N ASN A 364 25.55 9.60 -0.84
CA ASN A 364 26.29 9.21 -2.05
C ASN A 364 25.61 8.08 -2.81
N ALA A 365 25.09 7.05 -2.13
CA ALA A 365 24.33 5.98 -2.77
C ALA A 365 23.08 6.52 -3.46
N LYS A 366 22.33 7.42 -2.80
CA LYS A 366 21.18 8.11 -3.41
C LYS A 366 21.57 8.92 -4.65
N ILE A 367 22.70 9.62 -4.62
CA ILE A 367 23.24 10.36 -5.79
C ILE A 367 23.51 9.38 -6.94
N LYS A 368 24.22 8.28 -6.68
CA LYS A 368 24.56 7.27 -7.68
C LYS A 368 23.30 6.71 -8.34
N HIS A 369 22.33 6.25 -7.53
CA HIS A 369 21.08 5.70 -8.05
C HIS A 369 20.24 6.74 -8.81
N THR A 370 20.24 7.99 -8.37
CA THR A 370 19.53 9.06 -9.09
C THR A 370 20.17 9.33 -10.45
N LYS A 371 21.51 9.32 -10.55
CA LYS A 371 22.23 9.43 -11.84
C LYS A 371 21.95 8.25 -12.76
N GLU A 372 22.01 7.03 -12.24
CA GLU A 372 21.65 5.82 -12.98
C GLU A 372 20.23 5.93 -13.54
N ARG A 373 19.29 6.37 -12.71
CA ARG A 373 17.90 6.55 -13.11
C ARG A 373 17.70 7.62 -14.18
N ILE A 374 18.40 8.74 -14.10
CA ILE A 374 18.39 9.78 -15.14
C ILE A 374 18.91 9.19 -16.46
N ALA A 375 20.04 8.48 -16.43
CA ALA A 375 20.61 7.86 -17.62
C ALA A 375 19.68 6.79 -18.23
N GLU A 376 18.96 6.03 -17.40
CA GLU A 376 17.93 5.09 -17.86
C GLU A 376 16.78 5.80 -18.59
N LEU A 377 16.29 6.93 -18.05
CA LEU A 377 15.19 7.69 -18.64
C LEU A 377 15.61 8.38 -19.94
N GLU A 378 16.82 8.94 -19.99
CA GLU A 378 17.39 9.51 -21.22
C GLU A 378 17.48 8.45 -22.32
N LYS A 379 17.84 7.21 -21.97
CA LYS A 379 17.83 6.08 -22.91
C LYS A 379 16.42 5.67 -23.36
N LYS A 380 15.41 5.77 -22.48
CA LYS A 380 14.02 5.42 -22.83
C LYS A 380 13.42 6.40 -23.82
N ASP A 381 13.76 7.69 -23.73
CA ASP A 381 13.16 8.72 -24.59
C ASP A 381 13.61 8.61 -26.06
N PHE A 382 14.70 7.88 -26.32
CA PHE A 382 15.23 7.61 -27.66
C PHE A 382 14.55 6.45 -28.40
N LEU A 383 13.63 5.71 -27.76
CA LEU A 383 12.93 4.58 -28.39
C LEU A 383 11.82 5.10 -29.31
N LYS A 384 12.17 5.40 -30.57
CA LYS A 384 11.20 5.62 -31.64
C LYS A 384 10.68 4.25 -32.12
N GLY A 385 9.37 4.15 -32.33
CA GLY A 385 8.79 2.99 -33.00
C GLY A 385 9.42 2.81 -34.38
N TRP A 386 9.56 1.56 -34.82
CA TRP A 386 10.13 1.21 -36.12
C TRP A 386 9.18 0.30 -36.90
N LYS A 387 9.35 0.27 -38.22
CA LYS A 387 8.62 -0.64 -39.12
C LYS A 387 9.51 -1.84 -39.43
N PHE A 388 8.89 -3.00 -39.57
CA PHE A 388 9.52 -4.23 -40.08
C PHE A 388 8.64 -4.80 -41.19
N GLU A 389 9.11 -5.83 -41.89
CA GLU A 389 8.51 -6.29 -43.15
C GLU A 389 7.06 -6.78 -43.03
N SER A 390 6.65 -7.29 -41.86
CA SER A 390 5.30 -7.80 -41.59
C SER A 390 4.47 -6.94 -40.62
N GLY A 391 4.92 -5.71 -40.32
CA GLY A 391 4.17 -4.80 -39.45
C GLY A 391 4.95 -3.62 -38.88
N LYS A 392 4.44 -3.07 -37.77
CA LYS A 392 5.05 -1.91 -37.09
C LYS A 392 5.02 -2.06 -35.57
N VAL A 393 6.09 -1.57 -34.95
CA VAL A 393 6.22 -1.46 -33.50
C VAL A 393 5.88 -0.02 -33.11
N ILE A 394 4.83 0.16 -32.34
CA ILE A 394 4.36 1.45 -31.84
C ILE A 394 4.71 1.54 -30.36
N VAL A 395 5.47 2.57 -30.00
CA VAL A 395 5.71 2.94 -28.60
C VAL A 395 4.59 3.87 -28.18
N ASN A 396 3.54 3.33 -27.54
CA ASN A 396 2.43 4.12 -27.05
C ASN A 396 2.71 4.61 -25.62
N LYS A 397 3.22 5.84 -25.51
CA LYS A 397 3.58 6.47 -24.23
C LYS A 397 2.36 6.76 -23.36
N GLU A 398 1.19 7.02 -23.95
CA GLU A 398 -0.03 7.41 -23.19
C GLU A 398 -0.59 6.25 -22.36
N VAL A 399 -0.60 5.04 -22.91
CA VAL A 399 -1.07 3.84 -22.19
C VAL A 399 0.09 3.04 -21.55
N ASN A 400 1.32 3.55 -21.63
CA ASN A 400 2.54 2.88 -21.17
C ASN A 400 2.67 1.44 -21.72
N ARG A 401 2.50 1.28 -23.04
CA ARG A 401 2.58 -0.02 -23.74
C ARG A 401 3.49 0.03 -24.95
N LEU A 402 4.25 -1.05 -25.15
CA LEU A 402 4.87 -1.35 -26.43
C LEU A 402 3.89 -2.23 -27.23
N GLN A 403 3.44 -1.73 -28.38
CA GLN A 403 2.45 -2.38 -29.22
C GLN A 403 3.10 -2.87 -30.51
N ILE A 404 2.79 -4.09 -30.92
CA ILE A 404 3.16 -4.66 -32.22
C ILE A 404 1.86 -4.81 -33.01
N VAL A 405 1.80 -4.11 -34.14
CA VAL A 405 0.68 -4.17 -35.08
C VAL A 405 1.19 -4.91 -36.31
N PHE A 406 0.53 -6.00 -36.67
CA PHE A 406 0.81 -6.74 -37.90
C PHE A 406 -0.21 -6.35 -38.97
N ASP A 407 0.20 -6.35 -40.23
CA ASP A 407 -0.69 -6.01 -41.36
C ASP A 407 -1.70 -7.14 -41.63
N GLU A 408 -1.27 -8.39 -41.44
CA GLU A 408 -2.13 -9.58 -41.50
C GLU A 408 -2.06 -10.39 -40.20
N LYS A 409 -3.01 -11.32 -40.03
CA LYS A 409 -3.06 -12.19 -38.84
C LYS A 409 -1.78 -13.04 -38.76
N PRO A 410 -0.97 -12.92 -37.70
CA PRO A 410 0.26 -13.70 -37.57
C PRO A 410 0.01 -15.21 -37.53
N GLU A 411 0.95 -15.97 -38.12
CA GLU A 411 0.96 -17.43 -38.08
C GLU A 411 0.93 -17.95 -36.63
N GLU A 412 0.40 -19.16 -36.42
CA GLU A 412 0.22 -19.74 -35.09
C GLU A 412 1.53 -19.87 -34.30
N GLU A 413 2.62 -20.25 -34.96
CA GLU A 413 3.95 -20.31 -34.35
C GLU A 413 4.42 -18.95 -33.84
N LEU A 414 4.20 -17.89 -34.62
CA LEU A 414 4.56 -16.52 -34.22
C LEU A 414 3.69 -16.02 -33.06
N ARG A 415 2.40 -16.37 -33.05
CA ARG A 415 1.49 -16.09 -31.92
C ARG A 415 1.94 -16.80 -30.64
N ALA A 416 2.42 -18.04 -30.73
CA ALA A 416 2.97 -18.76 -29.58
C ALA A 416 4.25 -18.08 -29.05
N LYS A 417 5.16 -17.69 -29.94
CA LYS A 417 6.38 -16.95 -29.59
C LYS A 417 6.09 -15.60 -28.93
N LEU A 418 5.09 -14.86 -29.42
CA LEU A 418 4.64 -13.59 -28.83
C LEU A 418 4.14 -13.78 -27.39
N LYS A 419 3.30 -14.80 -27.16
CA LYS A 419 2.81 -15.14 -25.82
C LYS A 419 3.94 -15.56 -24.88
N LEU A 420 4.89 -16.37 -25.36
CA LEU A 420 6.06 -16.80 -24.59
C LEU A 420 6.91 -15.61 -24.11
N ASN A 421 7.01 -14.57 -24.93
CA ASN A 421 7.74 -13.33 -24.61
C ASN A 421 6.87 -12.29 -23.87
N GLY A 422 5.68 -12.69 -23.39
CA GLY A 422 4.81 -11.89 -22.53
C GLY A 422 3.95 -10.84 -23.25
N PHE A 423 3.79 -10.93 -24.57
CA PHE A 423 2.83 -10.09 -25.30
C PHE A 423 1.42 -10.64 -25.19
N LYS A 424 0.46 -9.75 -24.88
CA LYS A 424 -0.98 -10.07 -24.82
C LYS A 424 -1.71 -9.37 -25.97
N TRP A 425 -2.63 -10.08 -26.62
CA TRP A 425 -3.47 -9.51 -27.66
C TRP A 425 -4.49 -8.53 -27.06
N SER A 426 -4.63 -7.35 -27.67
CA SER A 426 -5.63 -6.34 -27.31
C SER A 426 -6.64 -6.17 -28.45
N PRO A 427 -7.88 -6.68 -28.30
CA PRO A 427 -8.91 -6.53 -29.32
C PRO A 427 -9.27 -5.06 -29.60
N SER A 428 -9.29 -4.21 -28.58
CA SER A 428 -9.65 -2.79 -28.70
C SER A 428 -8.61 -1.95 -29.44
N GLN A 429 -7.35 -2.36 -29.43
CA GLN A 429 -6.24 -1.67 -30.09
C GLN A 429 -5.74 -2.42 -31.33
N ASN A 430 -6.32 -3.58 -31.63
CA ASN A 430 -5.91 -4.51 -32.69
C ASN A 430 -4.39 -4.77 -32.71
N ALA A 431 -3.80 -4.93 -31.53
CA ALA A 431 -2.35 -4.98 -31.34
C ALA A 431 -1.91 -5.99 -30.27
N TRP A 432 -0.74 -6.58 -30.46
CA TRP A 432 -0.05 -7.32 -29.41
C TRP A 432 0.69 -6.35 -28.50
N GLN A 433 0.43 -6.37 -27.20
CA GLN A 433 0.97 -5.37 -26.29
C GLN A 433 1.55 -5.94 -25.00
N ARG A 434 2.56 -5.24 -24.48
CA ARG A 434 3.12 -5.45 -23.13
C ARG A 434 3.54 -4.12 -22.51
N LEU A 435 3.86 -4.13 -21.22
CA LEU A 435 4.37 -2.95 -20.51
C LEU A 435 5.61 -2.39 -21.22
N LEU A 436 5.65 -1.07 -21.43
CA LEU A 436 6.77 -0.40 -22.08
C LEU A 436 8.00 -0.37 -21.15
N ASN A 437 8.89 -1.33 -21.32
CA ASN A 437 10.17 -1.42 -20.61
C ASN A 437 11.30 -1.86 -21.56
N GLN A 438 12.56 -1.77 -21.14
CA GLN A 438 13.71 -2.18 -21.97
C GLN A 438 13.62 -3.65 -22.39
N ASN A 439 13.08 -4.50 -21.52
CA ASN A 439 12.84 -5.92 -21.83
C ASN A 439 11.82 -6.10 -22.95
N ALA A 440 10.88 -5.16 -23.13
CA ALA A 440 9.89 -5.21 -24.20
C ALA A 440 10.56 -5.00 -25.55
N VAL A 441 11.44 -3.99 -25.64
CA VAL A 441 12.22 -3.70 -26.84
C VAL A 441 13.14 -4.87 -27.18
N ARG A 442 13.84 -5.43 -26.18
CA ARG A 442 14.68 -6.63 -26.37
C ARG A 442 13.88 -7.85 -26.83
N ALA A 443 12.67 -8.02 -26.29
CA ALA A 443 11.80 -9.12 -26.67
C ALA A 443 11.32 -8.97 -28.13
N VAL A 444 10.98 -7.76 -28.57
CA VAL A 444 10.66 -7.52 -29.99
C VAL A 444 11.85 -7.84 -30.88
N LYS A 445 13.04 -7.31 -30.57
CA LYS A 445 14.25 -7.60 -31.36
C LYS A 445 14.55 -9.09 -31.44
N ARG A 446 14.39 -9.82 -30.33
CA ARG A 446 14.54 -11.28 -30.31
C ARG A 446 13.51 -11.98 -31.18
N ILE A 447 12.26 -11.50 -31.21
CA ILE A 447 11.22 -12.05 -32.07
C ILE A 447 11.51 -11.76 -33.54
N GLU A 448 12.00 -10.55 -33.87
CA GLU A 448 12.43 -10.16 -35.22
C GLU A 448 13.60 -11.03 -35.68
N GLU A 449 14.67 -11.14 -34.89
CA GLU A 449 15.83 -12.00 -35.17
C GLU A 449 15.45 -13.49 -35.35
N LEU A 450 14.48 -13.98 -34.57
CA LEU A 450 13.98 -15.37 -34.67
C LEU A 450 12.95 -15.56 -35.79
N ALA A 451 12.38 -14.48 -36.33
CA ALA A 451 11.48 -14.50 -37.47
C ALA A 451 12.25 -14.39 -38.80
N GLU A 452 13.44 -13.78 -38.79
CA GLU A 452 14.36 -13.67 -39.94
C GLU A 452 15.18 -14.93 -40.21
N ILE A 453 15.00 -16.04 -39.48
CA ILE A 453 15.54 -17.35 -39.87
C ILE A 453 14.52 -18.06 -40.78
N LYS A 454 14.37 -17.53 -41.99
CA LYS A 454 13.97 -18.28 -43.19
C LYS A 454 14.83 -17.73 -44.35
N VAL A 455 16.01 -18.34 -44.53
CA VAL A 455 16.67 -18.42 -45.85
C VAL A 455 16.14 -19.65 -46.55
#